data_AF-E1YB75-F1
#
_entry.id   AF-E1YB75-F1
#
_cell.length_a   1.000
_cell.length_b   1.000
_cell.length_c   1.000
_cell.angle_alpha   90.00
_cell.angle_beta   90.00
_cell.angle_gamma   90.00
#
_symmetry.space_group_name_H-M   'P 1'
#
loop_
_entity.id
_entity.type
_entity.pdbx_description
1 polymer ?
#
loop_
_entity_poly.entity_id
_entity_poly.type
_entity_poly.pdbx_seq_one_letter_code
_entity_poly.pdbx_strand_id
1 'polypeptide(L)' 'MKAGFIWETDEPNAPFGAKACGEGSVAPVGPAIANAIFDAVGVKINSLPISAEKILKALEEKNKIT' A
#
# COMPACT_ATOMS: atom_id res chain seq x y z
N MET A 1 16.78 3.33 -26.13
CA MET A 1 15.97 4.31 -25.37
C MET A 1 15.57 3.61 -24.08
N LYS A 2 16.22 3.90 -22.93
CA LYS A 2 15.83 3.34 -21.63
C LYS A 2 14.84 4.31 -20.99
N ALA A 3 13.59 3.90 -20.81
CA ALA A 3 12.63 4.70 -20.06
C ALA A 3 13.06 4.69 -18.58
N GLY A 4 13.46 5.84 -18.05
CA GLY A 4 14.20 5.97 -16.78
C GLY A 4 13.44 5.67 -15.47
N PHE A 5 12.32 4.95 -15.50
CA PHE A 5 11.50 4.68 -14.30
C PHE A 5 10.94 3.24 -14.22
N ILE A 6 11.31 2.34 -15.15
CA ILE A 6 10.86 0.95 -15.13
C ILE A 6 12.03 0.08 -14.67
N TRP A 7 11.84 -0.65 -13.57
CA TRP A 7 12.83 -1.60 -13.08
C TRP A 7 12.74 -2.89 -13.88
N GLU A 8 13.79 -3.20 -14.62
CA GLU A 8 13.89 -4.40 -15.45
C GLU A 8 14.75 -5.44 -14.75
N THR A 9 14.23 -6.65 -14.64
CA THR A 9 14.99 -7.83 -14.24
C THR A 9 14.69 -8.91 -15.27
N ASP A 10 15.67 -9.75 -15.60
CA ASP A 10 15.46 -10.79 -16.61
C ASP A 10 14.47 -11.86 -16.12
N GLU A 11 13.70 -12.43 -17.03
CA GLU A 11 12.85 -13.60 -16.80
C GLU A 11 13.20 -14.63 -17.88
N PRO A 12 14.07 -15.60 -17.57
CA PRO A 12 14.68 -16.47 -18.58
C PRO A 12 13.66 -17.35 -19.32
N ASN A 13 12.47 -17.53 -18.73
CA ASN A 13 11.42 -18.37 -19.31
C ASN A 13 10.37 -17.57 -20.11
N ALA A 14 10.46 -16.24 -20.14
CA ALA A 14 9.51 -15.38 -20.84
C ALA A 14 10.12 -14.79 -22.12
N PRO A 15 9.33 -14.62 -23.20
CA PRO A 15 9.79 -13.93 -24.39
C PRO A 15 10.31 -12.53 -24.04
N PHE A 16 11.52 -12.23 -24.49
CA PHE A 16 12.19 -10.94 -24.25
C PHE A 16 12.38 -10.58 -22.76
N GLY A 17 12.35 -11.55 -21.83
CA GLY A 17 12.48 -11.30 -20.39
C GLY A 17 11.27 -10.61 -19.75
N ALA A 18 10.11 -10.64 -20.42
CA ALA A 18 8.93 -9.91 -19.99
C ALA A 18 8.30 -10.48 -18.69
N LYS A 19 7.75 -9.58 -17.86
CA LYS A 19 6.99 -9.91 -16.65
C LYS A 19 5.66 -9.18 -16.60
N ALA A 20 4.67 -9.76 -15.93
CA ALA A 20 3.37 -9.13 -15.73
C ALA A 20 3.47 -7.92 -14.78
N CYS A 21 2.77 -6.83 -15.10
CA CYS A 21 2.78 -5.58 -14.32
C CYS A 21 1.36 -5.09 -13.91
N GLY A 22 0.31 -5.81 -14.31
CA GLY A 22 -1.08 -5.39 -14.05
C GLY A 22 -1.52 -5.58 -12.60
N GLU A 23 -1.33 -6.77 -12.03
CA GLU A 23 -1.86 -7.09 -10.70
C GLU A 23 -0.91 -6.67 -9.56
N GLY A 24 0.41 -6.79 -9.78
CA GLY A 24 1.41 -6.41 -8.80
C GLY A 24 1.42 -4.93 -8.44
N SER A 25 0.89 -4.07 -9.32
CA SER A 25 0.79 -2.63 -9.09
C SER A 25 -0.43 -2.22 -8.28
N VAL A 26 -1.53 -2.99 -8.30
CA VAL A 26 -2.75 -2.68 -7.53
C VAL A 26 -2.69 -3.22 -6.10
N ALA A 27 -2.11 -4.40 -5.89
CA ALA A 27 -2.01 -5.05 -4.59
C ALA A 27 -1.38 -4.19 -3.47
N PRO A 28 -0.28 -3.43 -3.69
CA PRO A 28 0.39 -2.67 -2.63
C PRO A 28 -0.33 -1.37 -2.23
N VAL A 29 -1.34 -0.91 -2.99
CA VAL A 29 -1.97 0.40 -2.75
C VAL A 29 -2.68 0.48 -1.40
N GLY A 30 -3.51 -0.52 -1.08
CA GLY A 30 -4.22 -0.61 0.19
C GLY A 30 -3.30 -0.58 1.43
N PRO A 31 -2.30 -1.48 1.54
CA PRO A 31 -1.37 -1.48 2.67
C PRO A 31 -0.48 -0.23 2.71
N ALA A 32 -0.11 0.36 1.57
CA ALA A 32 0.65 1.61 1.55
C ALA A 32 -0.12 2.76 2.23
N ILE A 33 -1.42 2.91 1.92
CA ILE A 33 -2.29 3.91 2.55
C ILE A 33 -2.47 3.61 4.04
N ALA A 34 -2.70 2.34 4.41
CA ALA A 34 -2.87 1.95 5.81
C ALA A 34 -1.63 2.27 6.67
N ASN A 35 -0.44 1.99 6.14
CA ASN A 35 0.84 2.30 6.80
C ASN A 35 1.08 3.81 6.90
N ALA A 36 0.73 4.59 5.87
CA ALA A 36 0.83 6.05 5.91
C ALA A 36 -0.07 6.67 6.98
N ILE A 37 -1.29 6.14 7.18
CA ILE A 37 -2.18 6.57 8.27
C ILE A 37 -1.55 6.25 9.63
N PHE A 38 -1.00 5.05 9.79
CA PHE A 38 -0.32 4.68 11.04
C PHE A 38 0.87 5.59 11.33
N ASP A 39 1.69 5.91 10.33
CA ASP A 39 2.81 6.84 10.47
C ASP A 39 2.34 8.25 10.87
N ALA A 40 1.27 8.76 10.23
CA ALA A 40 0.78 10.10 10.44
C ALA A 40 0.12 10.33 11.83
N VAL A 41 -0.66 9.36 12.32
CA VAL A 41 -1.50 9.55 13.52
C VAL A 41 -1.39 8.45 14.57
N GLY A 42 -0.60 7.39 14.31
CA GLY A 42 -0.35 6.30 15.25
C GLY A 42 -1.54 5.38 15.50
N VAL A 43 -2.55 5.35 14.63
CA VAL A 43 -3.66 4.39 14.69
C VAL A 43 -3.59 3.39 13.54
N LYS A 44 -3.89 2.11 13.81
CA LYS A 44 -3.90 1.04 12.81
C LYS A 44 -5.32 0.67 12.43
N ILE A 45 -5.63 0.71 11.13
CA ILE A 45 -6.91 0.28 10.58
C ILE A 45 -6.70 -0.99 9.75
N ASN A 46 -7.12 -2.15 10.28
CA ASN A 46 -6.91 -3.46 9.65
C ASN A 46 -8.13 -3.98 8.88
N SER A 47 -9.07 -3.08 8.51
CA SER A 47 -10.26 -3.45 7.74
C SER A 47 -10.53 -2.44 6.64
N LEU A 48 -10.71 -2.93 5.41
CA LEU A 48 -11.10 -2.12 4.26
C LEU A 48 -12.64 -1.99 4.17
N PRO A 49 -13.16 -0.92 3.56
CA PRO A 49 -12.45 0.32 3.23
C PRO A 49 -12.03 1.06 4.52
N ILE A 50 -10.93 1.83 4.42
CA ILE A 50 -10.49 2.72 5.52
C ILE A 50 -11.36 3.99 5.45
N SER A 51 -12.45 4.00 6.22
CA SER A 51 -13.37 5.14 6.26
C SER A 51 -12.99 6.15 7.34
N ALA A 52 -13.46 7.39 7.20
CA ALA A 52 -13.20 8.47 8.16
C ALA A 52 -13.74 8.12 9.57
N GLU A 53 -14.88 7.42 9.65
CA GLU A 53 -15.49 6.99 10.91
C GLU A 53 -14.60 5.98 11.65
N LYS A 54 -13.96 5.06 10.91
CA LYS A 54 -13.02 4.10 11.50
C LYS A 54 -11.78 4.82 12.05
N ILE A 55 -11.28 5.82 11.34
CA ILE A 55 -10.13 6.63 11.79
C ILE A 55 -10.52 7.42 13.04
N LEU A 56 -11.65 8.13 13.01
CA LEU A 56 -12.13 8.93 14.14
C LEU A 56 -12.30 8.06 15.40
N LYS A 57 -12.97 6.91 15.27
CA LYS A 57 -13.15 5.96 16.38
C LYS A 57 -11.82 5.49 16.96
N ALA A 58 -10.85 5.15 16.11
CA ALA A 58 -9.53 4.70 16.57
C ALA A 58 -8.76 5.82 17.29
N LEU A 59 -8.90 7.07 16.86
CA LEU A 59 -8.31 8.24 17.52
C LEU A 59 -8.95 8.50 18.90
N GLU A 60 -10.28 8.39 19.00
CA GLU A 60 -10.99 8.51 20.27
C GLU A 60 -10.58 7.41 21.26
N GLU A 61 -10.45 6.16 20.80
CA GLU A 61 -9.98 5.05 21.62
C GLU A 61 -8.54 5.27 22.12
N LYS A 62 -7.65 5.75 21.25
CA LYS A 62 -6.27 6.11 21.61
C LYS A 62 -6.21 7.19 22.69
N ASN A 63 -7.05 8.22 22.58
CA ASN A 63 -7.11 9.35 23.53
C ASN A 63 -7.72 8.98 24.88
N LYS A 64 -8.49 7.89 24.99
CA LYS A 64 -9.02 7.41 26.29
C LYS A 64 -7.97 6.65 27.10
N ILE A 65 -6.95 6.12 26.43
CA ILE A 65 -5.89 5.29 27.04
C ILE A 65 -4.73 6.16 27.55
N THR A 66 -4.60 7.39 27.04
CA THR A 66 -3.59 8.38 27.45
C THR A 66 -4.18 9.34 28.48
#